data_AF-A0A7L5AMI2-F1
#
_entry.id   AF-A0A7L5AMI2-F1
#
_cell.length_a   1.000
_cell.length_b   1.000
_cell.length_c   1.000
_cell.angle_alpha   90.00
_cell.angle_beta   90.00
_cell.angle_gamma   90.00
#
_symmetry.space_group_name_H-M   'P 1'
#
loop_
_entity.id
_entity.type
_entity.pdbx_description
1 polymer ?
#
loop_
_entity_poly.entity_id
_entity_poly.type
_entity_poly.pdbx_seq_one_letter_code
_entity_poly.pdbx_strand_id
1 'polypeptide(L)'
;MNTRLYTEQSSSKSTATTWLPSYESLVDNLTFMCDNMPKVSESHINVRSSGACNLMPASLTPTEIEGSYFTDRFTKGDVVLTFVDRSTGYASFAAATTHVESGASG
;
A
#
# COMPACT_ATOMS: atom_id res chain seq x y z
N MET A 1 -13.73 0.31 -7.47
CA MET A 1 -12.78 0.55 -6.36
C MET A 1 -11.48 1.08 -6.95
N ASN A 2 -10.86 2.10 -6.36
CA ASN A 2 -9.55 2.62 -6.80
C ASN A 2 -8.57 2.51 -5.62
N THR A 3 -7.47 1.78 -5.83
CA THR A 3 -6.42 1.56 -4.83
C THR A 3 -5.20 2.40 -5.21
N ARG A 4 -4.57 3.01 -4.23
CA ARG A 4 -3.30 3.70 -4.40
C ARG A 4 -2.31 3.21 -3.37
N LEU A 5 -1.08 2.99 -3.81
CA LEU A 5 0.04 2.62 -2.95
C LEU A 5 1.10 3.71 -3.06
N TYR A 6 1.55 4.23 -1.93
CA TYR A 6 2.61 5.22 -1.87
C TYR A 6 3.78 4.61 -1.12
N THR A 7 4.96 4.71 -1.71
CA THR A 7 6.21 4.31 -1.08
C THR A 7 7.10 5.55 -0.93
N GLU A 8 8.25 5.38 -0.28
CA GLU A 8 9.26 6.44 -0.23
C GLU A 8 9.74 6.83 -1.63
N GLN A 9 9.73 5.90 -2.59
CA GLN A 9 10.38 6.09 -3.89
C GLN A 9 9.38 6.29 -5.04
N SER A 10 8.12 5.90 -4.87
CA SER A 10 7.14 5.88 -5.96
C SER A 10 5.71 6.04 -5.47
N SER A 11 4.81 6.23 -6.44
CA SER A 11 3.37 6.17 -6.23
C SER A 11 2.75 5.29 -7.31
N SER A 12 1.78 4.48 -6.90
CA SER A 12 1.08 3.54 -7.75
C SER A 12 -0.41 3.80 -7.72
N LYS A 13 -1.06 3.74 -8.89
CA LYS A 13 -2.53 3.80 -9.02
C LYS A 13 -3.04 2.50 -9.64
N SER A 14 -4.13 1.97 -9.10
CA SER A 14 -4.71 0.76 -9.68
C SER A 14 -5.41 1.03 -11.01
N THR A 15 -5.21 0.12 -11.96
CA THR A 15 -5.93 0.05 -13.24
C THR A 15 -7.07 -0.96 -13.18
N ALA A 16 -6.90 -2.02 -12.38
CA ALA A 16 -7.92 -3.00 -12.05
C ALA A 16 -7.78 -3.41 -10.58
N THR A 17 -8.89 -3.72 -9.92
CA THR A 17 -8.92 -4.10 -8.50
C THR A 17 -10.03 -5.12 -8.28
N THR A 18 -9.71 -6.23 -7.61
CA THR A 18 -10.65 -7.31 -7.30
C THR A 18 -10.37 -7.86 -5.90
N TRP A 19 -11.43 -8.32 -5.25
CA TRP A 19 -11.32 -9.18 -4.07
C TRP A 19 -11.27 -10.62 -4.54
N LEU A 20 -10.35 -11.42 -3.99
CA LEU A 20 -10.24 -12.84 -4.25
C LEU A 20 -10.33 -13.60 -2.92
N PRO A 21 -11.08 -14.71 -2.86
CA PRO A 21 -11.10 -15.56 -1.68
C PRO A 21 -9.69 -15.95 -1.24
N SER A 22 -9.40 -15.79 0.05
CA SER A 22 -8.20 -16.36 0.64
C SER A 22 -8.44 -17.83 0.97
N TYR A 23 -7.44 -18.67 0.69
CA TYR A 23 -7.47 -20.08 1.12
C TYR A 23 -6.97 -20.25 2.56
N GLU A 24 -6.27 -19.24 3.09
CA GLU A 24 -5.55 -19.30 4.36
C GLU A 24 -6.21 -18.43 5.45
N SER A 25 -7.13 -17.54 5.06
CA SER A 25 -7.80 -16.57 5.93
C SER A 25 -9.32 -16.56 5.67
N LEU A 26 -10.08 -16.14 6.69
CA LEU A 26 -11.53 -15.88 6.56
C LEU A 26 -11.84 -14.53 5.89
N VAL A 27 -10.81 -13.82 5.45
CA VAL A 27 -10.91 -12.51 4.80
C VAL A 27 -10.35 -12.59 3.39
N ASP A 28 -11.08 -12.02 2.45
CA ASP A 28 -10.66 -11.95 1.06
C ASP A 28 -9.39 -11.11 0.89
N ASN A 29 -8.54 -11.54 -0.03
CA ASN A 29 -7.35 -10.81 -0.44
C ASN A 29 -7.72 -9.68 -1.40
N LEU A 30 -7.04 -8.54 -1.28
CA LEU A 30 -7.16 -7.44 -2.23
C LEU A 30 -6.09 -7.57 -3.31
N THR A 31 -6.50 -7.94 -4.52
CA THR A 31 -5.61 -8.04 -5.68
C THR A 31 -5.83 -6.86 -6.62
N PHE A 32 -4.75 -6.21 -7.07
CA PHE A 32 -4.85 -5.10 -8.01
C PHE A 32 -3.67 -5.01 -8.97
N MET A 33 -3.96 -4.64 -10.22
CA MET A 33 -2.95 -4.22 -11.18
C MET A 33 -2.64 -2.74 -10.95
N CYS A 34 -1.36 -2.38 -10.97
CA CYS A 34 -0.91 -1.01 -10.74
C CYS A 34 -0.03 -0.49 -11.87
N ASP A 35 -0.10 0.83 -12.06
CA ASP A 35 0.87 1.62 -12.80
C ASP A 35 1.68 2.42 -11.78
N ASN A 36 2.96 2.10 -11.68
CA ASN A 36 3.90 2.64 -10.73
C ASN A 36 4.72 3.76 -11.39
N MET A 37 4.62 4.95 -10.80
CA MET A 37 5.33 6.14 -11.21
C MET A 37 6.38 6.49 -10.14
N PRO A 38 7.68 6.51 -10.47
CA PRO A 38 8.73 6.92 -9.54
C PRO A 38 8.59 8.41 -9.22
N LYS A 39 9.03 8.81 -8.04
CA LYS A 39 9.20 10.24 -7.73
C LYS A 39 10.26 10.83 -8.66
N VAL A 40 10.16 12.13 -8.93
CA VAL A 40 11.13 12.83 -9.80
C VAL A 40 12.56 12.67 -9.27
N SER A 41 12.76 12.70 -7.95
CA SER A 41 14.06 12.46 -7.32
C SER A 41 14.64 11.10 -7.66
N GLU A 42 13.80 10.06 -7.79
CA GLU A 42 14.22 8.67 -8.05
C GLU A 42 14.28 8.33 -9.54
N SER A 43 13.88 9.24 -10.43
CA SER A 43 13.73 8.97 -11.88
C SER A 43 15.04 8.58 -12.58
N HIS A 44 16.19 8.89 -11.97
CA HIS A 44 17.51 8.54 -12.46
C HIS A 44 17.89 7.07 -12.24
N ILE A 45 17.26 6.40 -11.26
CA ILE A 45 17.49 4.99 -10.90
C ILE A 45 16.24 4.12 -11.05
N ASN A 46 15.06 4.73 -11.20
CA ASN A 46 13.78 4.05 -11.29
C ASN A 46 12.96 4.63 -12.45
N VAL A 47 12.44 3.78 -13.34
CA VAL A 47 11.57 4.21 -14.44
C VAL A 47 10.09 4.02 -14.10
N ARG A 48 9.16 4.22 -15.03
CA ARG A 48 7.76 3.77 -14.86
C ARG A 48 7.68 2.25 -15.00
N SER A 49 6.78 1.59 -14.28
CA SER A 49 6.54 0.15 -14.40
C SER A 49 5.08 -0.20 -14.17
N SER A 50 4.60 -1.27 -14.79
CA SER A 50 3.32 -1.88 -14.42
C SER A 50 3.53 -3.10 -13.54
N GLY A 51 2.55 -3.42 -12.69
CA GLY A 51 2.65 -4.57 -11.82
C GLY A 51 1.31 -5.09 -11.32
N ALA A 52 1.38 -6.14 -10.52
CA ALA A 52 0.30 -6.72 -9.77
C ALA A 52 0.68 -6.77 -8.29
N CYS A 53 -0.26 -6.42 -7.43
CA CYS A 53 -0.11 -6.53 -5.99
C CYS A 53 -1.21 -7.42 -5.44
N ASN A 54 -0.88 -8.21 -4.43
CA ASN A 54 -1.83 -8.99 -3.65
C ASN A 54 -1.63 -8.68 -2.17
N LEU A 55 -2.63 -8.07 -1.53
CA LEU A 55 -2.63 -7.81 -0.09
C LEU A 55 -3.44 -8.90 0.61
N MET A 56 -2.89 -9.47 1.67
CA MET A 56 -3.38 -10.68 2.33
C MET A 56 -3.69 -10.38 3.81
N PRO A 57 -4.82 -9.71 4.09
CA PRO A 57 -5.21 -9.42 5.47
C PRO A 57 -5.60 -10.70 6.22
N ALA A 58 -5.11 -10.84 7.45
CA ALA A 58 -5.48 -11.95 8.33
C ALA A 58 -6.82 -11.72 9.07
N SER A 59 -7.32 -10.47 9.12
CA SER A 59 -8.58 -10.10 9.78
C SER A 59 -9.20 -8.85 9.14
N LEU A 60 -10.45 -8.53 9.52
CA LEU A 60 -11.16 -7.33 9.04
C LEU A 60 -10.66 -6.03 9.71
N THR A 61 -9.87 -6.15 10.78
CA THR A 61 -9.28 -5.02 11.52
C THR A 61 -7.79 -5.27 11.73
N PRO A 62 -6.99 -5.35 10.64
CA PRO A 62 -5.58 -5.68 10.74
C PRO A 62 -4.79 -4.45 11.24
N THR A 63 -3.90 -4.67 12.21
CA THR A 63 -2.86 -3.70 12.56
C THR A 63 -1.72 -3.70 11.53
N GLU A 64 -1.55 -4.81 10.82
CA GLU A 64 -0.54 -5.06 9.81
C GLU A 64 -1.10 -5.96 8.70
N ILE A 65 -0.71 -5.72 7.45
CA ILE A 65 -1.09 -6.51 6.28
C ILE A 65 0.18 -6.90 5.53
N GLU A 66 0.37 -8.20 5.33
CA GLU A 66 1.38 -8.71 4.41
C GLU A 66 0.84 -8.83 3.00
N GLY A 67 1.75 -8.86 2.03
CA GLY A 67 1.40 -8.97 0.63
C GLY A 67 2.61 -9.28 -0.24
N SER A 68 2.33 -9.53 -1.50
CA SER A 68 3.38 -9.68 -2.52
C SER A 68 3.14 -8.69 -3.64
N TYR A 69 4.24 -8.23 -4.25
CA TYR A 69 4.21 -7.41 -5.44
C TYR A 69 5.07 -8.02 -6.55
N PHE A 70 4.58 -7.90 -7.78
CA PHE A 70 5.28 -8.29 -8.98
C PHE A 70 5.17 -7.15 -9.99
N THR A 71 6.24 -6.87 -10.73
CA THR A 71 6.25 -5.83 -11.76
C THR A 71 6.72 -6.39 -13.10
N ASP A 72 6.52 -5.64 -14.17
CA ASP A 72 7.10 -5.89 -15.49
C ASP A 72 8.63 -5.72 -15.55
N ARG A 73 9.24 -5.39 -14.41
CA ARG A 73 10.69 -5.48 -14.20
C ARG A 73 11.05 -6.78 -13.50
N PHE A 74 12.34 -7.12 -13.52
CA PHE A 74 12.91 -8.19 -12.72
C PHE A 74 12.92 -7.83 -11.22
N THR A 75 11.77 -7.43 -10.68
CA THR A 75 11.59 -7.01 -9.29
C THR A 75 10.32 -7.67 -8.77
N LYS A 76 10.53 -8.66 -7.90
CA LYS A 76 9.51 -9.31 -7.08
C LYS A 76 9.96 -9.17 -5.63
N GLY A 77 9.03 -8.87 -4.74
CA GLY A 77 9.32 -8.86 -3.31
C GLY A 77 8.06 -8.93 -2.48
N ASP A 78 8.28 -9.01 -1.18
CA ASP A 78 7.23 -8.96 -0.17
C ASP A 78 6.95 -7.50 0.21
N VAL A 79 5.70 -7.23 0.58
CA VAL A 79 5.26 -5.93 1.09
C VAL A 79 4.68 -6.15 2.47
N VAL A 80 5.12 -5.34 3.41
CA VAL A 80 4.48 -5.21 4.72
C VAL A 80 3.88 -3.81 4.79
N LEU A 81 2.57 -3.76 5.06
CA LEU A 81 1.82 -2.52 5.23
C LEU A 81 1.38 -2.40 6.68
N THR A 82 1.81 -1.33 7.35
CA THR A 82 1.32 -1.00 8.69
C THR A 82 0.11 -0.07 8.59
N PHE A 83 -0.94 -0.35 9.36
CA PHE A 83 -2.07 0.57 9.44
C PHE A 83 -1.65 1.82 10.23
N VAL A 84 -1.78 2.99 9.60
CA VAL A 84 -1.64 4.27 10.28
C VAL A 84 -3.02 4.86 10.43
N ASP A 85 -3.54 4.87 11.66
CA ASP A 85 -4.80 5.54 11.97
C ASP A 85 -4.63 7.06 11.74
N ARG A 86 -5.19 7.55 10.65
CA ARG A 86 -5.31 8.98 10.35
C ARG A 86 -6.76 9.40 10.55
N SER A 87 -7.30 9.18 11.74
CA SER A 87 -8.66 9.56 12.12
C SER A 87 -9.04 10.91 11.49
N THR A 88 -10.19 10.92 10.83
CA THR A 88 -10.66 12.12 10.11
C THR A 88 -11.10 13.18 11.10
N GLY A 89 -10.77 14.45 10.84
CA GLY A 89 -11.10 15.57 11.74
C GLY A 89 -9.96 16.58 11.91
N TYR A 90 -8.77 16.30 11.36
CA TYR A 90 -7.66 17.23 11.37
C TYR A 90 -7.68 18.17 10.17
N ALA A 91 -7.43 19.46 10.43
CA ALA A 91 -7.44 20.50 9.42
C ALA A 91 -6.26 20.43 8.43
N SER A 92 -5.24 19.60 8.69
CA SER A 92 -4.06 19.46 7.83
C SER A 92 -3.35 18.11 7.99
N PHE A 93 -2.54 17.74 6.99
CA PHE A 93 -1.68 16.56 7.05
C PHE A 93 -0.67 16.63 8.20
N ALA A 94 -0.11 17.81 8.49
CA ALA A 94 0.80 18.00 9.61
C ALA A 94 0.12 17.72 10.96
N ALA A 95 -1.13 18.19 11.13
CA ALA A 95 -1.90 17.92 12.35
C ALA A 95 -2.23 16.43 12.53
N ALA A 96 -2.50 15.72 11.43
CA ALA A 96 -2.67 14.27 11.46
C ALA A 96 -1.36 13.55 11.82
N THR A 97 -0.21 13.98 11.26
CA THR A 97 1.11 13.41 11.57
C THR A 97 1.48 13.59 13.04
N THR A 98 1.31 14.79 13.60
CA THR A 98 1.60 15.06 15.02
C THR A 98 0.75 14.18 15.94
N HIS A 99 -0.53 13.95 15.62
CA HIS A 99 -1.38 13.08 16.43
C HIS A 99 -0.84 11.65 16.50
N VAL A 100 -0.46 11.07 15.35
CA VAL A 100 0.12 9.73 15.24
C VAL A 100 1.43 9.64 16.04
N GLU A 101 2.31 10.63 15.92
CA GLU A 101 3.59 10.67 16.63
C GLU A 101 3.41 10.79 18.15
N SER A 102 2.40 11.54 18.61
CA SER A 102 2.09 11.69 20.04
C SER A 102 1.43 10.49 20.70
N GLY A 103 0.82 9.59 19.91
CA GLY A 103 0.22 8.34 20.40
C GLY A 103 1.21 7.19 20.55
N ALA A 104 2.41 7.30 19.97
CA ALA A 104 3.43 6.25 19.97
C ALA A 104 4.31 6.20 21.24
N SER A 105 4.03 7.06 22.24
CA SER A 105 4.75 7.09 23.53
C SER A 105 3.93 6.54 24.72
N GLY A 106 2.92 5.70 24.45
CA GLY A 106 2.09 5.03 25.46
C GLY A 106 2.30 3.53 25.48
#